data_AF-A0A351MTX6-F1
#
_entry.id   AF-A0A351MTX6-F1
#
_cell.length_a   1.000
_cell.length_b   1.000
_cell.length_c   1.000
_cell.angle_alpha   90.00
_cell.angle_beta   90.00
_cell.angle_gamma   90.00
#
_symmetry.space_group_name_H-M   'P 1'
#
loop_
_entity.id
_entity.type
_entity.pdbx_description
1 polymer ?
#
loop_
_entity_poly.entity_id
_entity_poly.type
_entity_poly.pdbx_seq_one_letter_code
_entity_poly.pdbx_strand_id
1 'polypeptide(L)' 'QTVAKRGYMGSAKALMAHLGVPVGPARLPNSNPDAAGVAAMIKELEAIGYFSWKD' A
#
# COMPACT_ATOMS: atom_id res chain seq x y z
N GLN A 1 -5.08 -8.83 -4.66
CA GLN A 1 -5.01 -9.55 -3.36
C GLN A 1 -3.96 -8.97 -2.41
N THR A 2 -2.79 -8.53 -2.90
CA THR A 2 -1.66 -7.96 -2.13
C THR A 2 -2.07 -6.96 -1.03
N VAL A 3 -2.81 -5.91 -1.39
CA VAL A 3 -3.29 -4.88 -0.44
C VAL A 3 -4.26 -5.45 0.60
N ALA A 4 -5.19 -6.32 0.19
CA ALA A 4 -6.21 -6.89 1.08
C ALA A 4 -5.61 -7.81 2.15
N LYS A 5 -4.60 -8.62 1.80
CA LYS A 5 -3.92 -9.55 2.71
C LYS A 5 -3.21 -8.87 3.89
N ARG A 6 -2.89 -7.57 3.75
CA ARG A 6 -2.10 -6.78 4.72
C ARG A 6 -2.96 -5.80 5.52
N GLY A 7 -4.29 -5.93 5.47
CA GLY A 7 -5.22 -4.94 5.99
C GLY A 7 -5.49 -3.87 4.94
N TYR A 8 -6.65 -3.98 4.29
CA TYR A 8 -6.98 -3.23 3.08
C TYR A 8 -6.85 -1.71 3.24
N MET A 9 -7.47 -1.13 4.28
CA MET A 9 -7.53 0.32 4.44
C MET A 9 -6.15 0.96 4.72
N GLY A 10 -5.39 0.41 5.67
CA GLY A 10 -4.05 0.91 5.99
C GLY A 10 -3.08 0.75 4.83
N SER A 11 -3.12 -0.41 4.18
CA SER A 11 -2.27 -0.72 3.03
C SER A 11 -2.60 0.16 1.81
N ALA A 12 -3.89 0.39 1.53
CA ALA A 12 -4.31 1.28 0.46
C ALA A 12 -3.87 2.73 0.71
N LYS A 13 -4.02 3.23 1.94
CA LYS A 13 -3.55 4.58 2.30
C LYS A 13 -2.03 4.72 2.22
N ALA A 14 -1.28 3.70 2.62
CA ALA A 14 0.18 3.67 2.46
C ALA A 14 0.59 3.67 0.98
N LEU A 15 -0.12 2.92 0.13
CA LEU A 15 0.10 2.94 -1.32
C LEU A 15 -0.18 4.32 -1.93
N MET A 16 -1.26 4.99 -1.52
CA MET A 16 -1.56 6.36 -1.98
C MET A 16 -0.44 7.34 -1.61
N ALA A 17 0.12 7.23 -0.41
CA ALA A 17 1.27 8.04 -0.02
C ALA A 17 2.52 7.76 -0.89
N HIS A 18 2.79 6.49 -1.21
CA HIS A 18 3.87 6.11 -2.13
C HIS A 18 3.67 6.67 -3.55
N LEU A 19 2.43 6.74 -4.02
CA LEU A 19 2.05 7.35 -5.30
C LEU A 19 2.04 8.89 -5.28
N GLY A 20 2.48 9.52 -4.19
CA GLY A 20 2.54 10.99 -4.06
C GLY A 20 1.25 11.65 -3.57
N VAL A 21 0.25 10.89 -3.12
CA VAL A 21 -1.03 11.39 -2.60
C VAL A 21 -1.17 11.03 -1.11
N PRO A 22 -0.64 11.86 -0.19
CA PRO A 22 -0.67 11.56 1.24
C PRO A 22 -2.09 11.74 1.83
N VAL A 23 -2.79 10.63 2.09
CA VAL A 23 -4.16 10.59 2.66
C VAL A 23 -4.20 10.30 4.18
N GLY A 24 -3.04 10.43 4.83
CA GLY A 24 -2.84 10.15 6.25
C GLY A 24 -3.03 8.68 6.65
N PRO A 25 -2.80 8.33 7.92
CA PRO A 25 -2.95 6.96 8.41
C PRO A 25 -4.42 6.53 8.46
N ALA A 26 -4.64 5.22 8.48
CA ALA A 26 -5.93 4.63 8.81
C ALA A 26 -6.27 4.87 10.28
N ARG A 27 -7.57 5.09 10.56
CA ARG A 27 -8.11 5.18 11.92
C ARG A 27 -8.44 3.78 12.44
N LEU A 28 -8.37 3.61 13.75
CA LEU A 28 -8.83 2.40 14.42
C LEU A 28 -10.29 2.08 14.03
N PRO A 29 -10.66 0.79 13.88
CA PRO A 29 -9.85 -0.40 14.17
C PRO A 29 -8.89 -0.83 13.04
N ASN A 30 -8.76 -0.05 11.96
CA ASN A 30 -7.85 -0.41 10.86
C ASN A 30 -6.39 -0.20 11.30
N SER A 31 -5.58 -1.26 11.19
CA SER A 31 -4.14 -1.19 11.38
C SER A 31 -3.45 -0.49 10.21
N ASN A 32 -2.22 -0.01 10.44
CA ASN A 32 -1.35 0.53 9.42
C ASN A 32 -0.10 -0.36 9.29
N PRO A 33 0.41 -0.60 8.07
CA PRO A 33 1.68 -1.29 7.89
C PRO A 33 2.84 -0.44 8.44
N ASP A 34 3.88 -1.11 8.92
CA ASP A 34 5.17 -0.47 9.22
C ASP A 34 6.00 -0.28 7.94
N ALA A 35 7.18 0.33 8.07
CA ALA A 35 8.04 0.62 6.92
C ALA A 35 8.44 -0.63 6.13
N ALA A 36 8.73 -1.73 6.82
CA ALA A 36 9.08 -3.01 6.19
C ALA A 36 7.88 -3.61 5.44
N GLY A 37 6.67 -3.55 6.03
CA GLY A 37 5.43 -3.98 5.42
C GLY A 37 5.07 -3.19 4.17
N VAL A 38 5.31 -1.87 4.18
CA VAL A 38 5.14 -1.02 2.98
C VAL A 38 6.12 -1.44 1.89
N ALA A 39 7.41 -1.57 2.20
CA ALA A 39 8.41 -1.98 1.21
C ALA A 39 8.11 -3.34 0.56
N ALA A 40 7.71 -4.33 1.36
CA ALA A 40 7.30 -5.64 0.86
C ALA A 40 6.06 -5.56 -0.05
N MET A 41 5.07 -4.75 0.33
CA MET A 41 3.86 -4.53 -0.47
C MET A 41 4.19 -3.90 -1.83
N ILE A 42 5.04 -2.87 -1.86
CA ILE A 42 5.44 -2.21 -3.11
C ILE A 42 6.15 -3.20 -4.03
N LYS A 43 7.11 -3.98 -3.52
CA LYS A 43 7.80 -5.02 -4.29
C LYS A 43 6.85 -6.06 -4.89
N GLU A 44 5.84 -6.50 -4.13
CA GLU A 44 4.82 -7.42 -4.63
C GLU A 44 3.93 -6.79 -5.72
N LEU A 45 3.63 -5.49 -5.62
CA LEU A 45 2.88 -4.75 -6.63
C LEU A 45 3.72 -4.56 -7.91
N GLU A 46 5.00 -4.24 -7.79
CA GLU A 46 5.95 -4.18 -8.91
C GLU A 46 6.02 -5.51 -9.67
N ALA A 47 6.12 -6.64 -8.95
CA ALA A 47 6.22 -7.97 -9.55
C ALA A 47 5.00 -8.38 -10.38
N ILE A 48 3.83 -7.78 -10.14
CA ILE A 48 2.60 -8.04 -10.91
C ILE A 48 2.34 -6.99 -11.99
N GLY A 49 3.28 -6.07 -12.24
CA GLY A 49 3.12 -5.00 -13.22
C GLY A 49 2.15 -3.90 -12.78
N TYR A 50 1.92 -3.71 -11.47
CA TYR A 50 1.00 -2.69 -10.98
C TYR A 50 1.41 -1.26 -11.36
N PHE A 51 2.70 -1.01 -11.63
CA PHE A 51 3.20 0.33 -11.97
C PHE A 51 3.39 0.55 -13.48
N SER A 52 3.32 -0.50 -14.30
CA SER A 52 3.61 -0.44 -15.74
C SER A 52 2.42 -0.05 -16.62
N TRP A 53 1.24 0.22 -16.05
CA TRP A 53 0.04 0.62 -16.83
C TRP A 53 -0.03 2.11 -17.16
N LYS A 54 0.84 2.91 -16.53
CA LYS A 54 0.86 4.38 -16.67
C LYS A 54 1.86 4.86 -17.75
N ASP A 55 2.72 3.97 -18.22
CA ASP A 55 3.70 4.24 -19.27
C ASP A 55 3.16 3.89 -20.66
#